data_AF-A0A1Z4VPK0-F1
#
_entry.id   AF-A0A1Z4VPK0-F1
#
_cell.length_a   1.000
_cell.length_b   1.000
_cell.length_c   1.000
_cell.angle_alpha   90.00
_cell.angle_beta   90.00
_cell.angle_gamma   90.00
#
_symmetry.space_group_name_H-M   'P 1'
#
loop_
_entity.id
_entity.type
_entity.pdbx_description
1 polymer ?
#
loop_
_entity_poly.entity_id
_entity_poly.type
_entity_poly.pdbx_seq_one_letter_code
_entity_poly.pdbx_strand_id
1 'polypeptide(L)'
;MVSTDDTETVQAQLQALHERYQLALPERLAELNAHGQRLCRDGWEQGLAEQLQRELHNLAGGASTFGHPELGQAAGVLEQQLRRWLERDALPPASECEAFRDRLQSLAQLATAAPVPPPTAPTLPRR
;
A
#
# COMPACT_ATOMS: atom_id res chain seq x y z
N MET A 1 31.28 -17.86 16.06
CA MET A 1 31.33 -17.60 14.60
C MET A 1 29.91 -17.83 14.11
N VAL A 2 29.15 -16.77 13.85
CA VAL A 2 27.85 -16.88 13.18
C VAL A 2 28.15 -17.07 11.70
N SER A 3 27.65 -18.16 11.11
CA SER A 3 27.93 -18.55 9.74
C SER A 3 27.41 -17.49 8.77
N THR A 4 28.29 -16.98 7.91
CA THR A 4 27.94 -16.03 6.84
C THR A 4 26.92 -16.62 5.85
N ASP A 5 26.87 -17.95 5.74
CA ASP A 5 25.99 -18.74 4.87
C ASP A 5 24.49 -18.60 5.20
N ASP A 6 24.13 -18.60 6.48
CA ASP A 6 22.75 -18.35 6.94
C ASP A 6 22.29 -16.92 6.61
N THR A 7 23.22 -15.97 6.61
CA THR A 7 22.92 -14.55 6.35
C THR A 7 22.63 -14.32 4.86
N GLU A 8 23.42 -14.93 3.97
CA GLU A 8 23.19 -14.88 2.52
C GLU A 8 21.88 -15.56 2.12
N THR A 9 21.54 -16.70 2.74
CA THR A 9 20.28 -17.41 2.46
C THR A 9 19.05 -16.60 2.88
N VAL A 10 19.07 -16.00 4.08
CA VAL A 10 18.00 -15.12 4.56
C VAL A 10 17.87 -13.90 3.66
N GLN A 11 18.99 -13.31 3.23
CA GLN A 11 18.98 -12.13 2.38
C GLN A 11 18.40 -12.43 0.98
N ALA A 12 18.75 -13.56 0.39
CA ALA A 12 18.17 -14.01 -0.88
C ALA A 12 16.66 -14.29 -0.78
N GLN A 13 16.21 -14.88 0.32
CA GLN A 13 14.77 -15.11 0.56
C GLN A 13 14.00 -13.80 0.71
N LEU A 14 14.57 -12.82 1.42
CA LEU A 14 13.99 -11.49 1.55
C LEU A 14 13.92 -10.78 0.20
N GLN A 15 14.96 -10.88 -0.63
CA GLN A 15 14.96 -10.32 -1.98
C GLN A 15 13.87 -10.94 -2.86
N ALA A 16 13.75 -12.27 -2.88
CA ALA A 16 12.71 -12.95 -3.65
C ALA A 16 11.30 -12.59 -3.19
N LEU A 17 11.08 -12.41 -1.88
CA LEU A 17 9.82 -11.89 -1.33
C LEU A 17 9.55 -10.47 -1.81
N HIS A 18 10.59 -9.63 -1.82
CA HIS A 18 10.51 -8.23 -2.23
C HIS A 18 10.17 -8.09 -3.72
N GLU A 19 10.84 -8.85 -4.60
CA GLU A 19 10.58 -8.85 -6.04
C GLU A 19 9.15 -9.30 -6.34
N ARG A 20 8.69 -10.38 -5.69
CA ARG A 20 7.31 -10.86 -5.84
C ARG A 20 6.30 -9.84 -5.36
N TYR A 21 6.59 -9.15 -4.26
CA TYR A 21 5.75 -8.07 -3.75
C TYR A 21 5.69 -6.91 -4.75
N GLN A 22 6.83 -6.50 -5.31
CA GLN A 22 6.92 -5.41 -6.30
C GLN A 22 6.20 -5.75 -7.61
N LEU A 23 6.29 -7.00 -8.08
CA LEU A 23 5.55 -7.48 -9.25
C LEU A 23 4.04 -7.48 -9.04
N ALA A 24 3.58 -7.85 -7.84
CA ALA A 24 2.16 -7.89 -7.50
C ALA A 24 1.57 -6.53 -7.07
N LEU A 25 2.41 -5.59 -6.62
CA LEU A 25 2.03 -4.27 -6.14
C LEU A 25 1.20 -3.46 -7.15
N PRO A 26 1.63 -3.26 -8.42
CA PRO A 26 0.89 -2.45 -9.38
C PRO A 26 -0.47 -3.05 -9.71
N GLU A 27 -0.56 -4.38 -9.82
CA GLU A 27 -1.84 -5.07 -10.08
C GLU A 27 -2.80 -4.90 -8.90
N ARG A 28 -2.33 -5.12 -7.67
CA ARG A 28 -3.13 -4.89 -6.46
C ARG A 28 -3.60 -3.44 -6.34
N LEU A 29 -2.75 -2.48 -6.67
CA LEU A 29 -3.11 -1.06 -6.64
C LEU A 29 -4.12 -0.68 -7.72
N ALA A 30 -4.01 -1.28 -8.90
CA ALA A 30 -5.01 -1.12 -9.94
C ALA A 30 -6.38 -1.68 -9.49
N GLU A 31 -6.40 -2.84 -8.84
CA GLU A 31 -7.62 -3.40 -8.25
C GLU A 31 -8.21 -2.50 -7.15
N LEU A 32 -7.37 -1.99 -6.24
CA LEU A 32 -7.80 -1.03 -5.22
C LEU A 32 -8.38 0.24 -5.82
N ASN A 33 -7.74 0.76 -6.87
CA ASN A 33 -8.25 1.91 -7.59
C ASN A 33 -9.60 1.62 -8.26
N ALA A 34 -9.79 0.43 -8.83
CA ALA A 34 -11.07 0.02 -9.40
C ALA A 34 -12.17 -0.10 -8.33
N HIS A 35 -11.86 -0.69 -7.18
CA HIS A 35 -12.78 -0.79 -6.05
C HIS A 35 -13.15 0.60 -5.50
N GLY A 36 -12.18 1.49 -5.31
CA GLY A 36 -12.43 2.87 -4.86
C GLY A 36 -13.31 3.66 -5.83
N GLN A 37 -13.10 3.47 -7.14
CA GLN A 37 -13.95 4.08 -8.16
C GLN A 37 -15.39 3.57 -8.12
N ARG A 38 -15.59 2.25 -7.93
CA ARG A 38 -16.92 1.65 -7.79
C ARG A 38 -17.63 2.17 -6.55
N LEU A 39 -16.95 2.23 -5.41
CA LEU A 39 -17.50 2.77 -4.16
C LEU A 39 -18.03 4.21 -4.34
N CYS A 40 -17.30 5.04 -5.10
CA CYS A 40 -17.70 6.41 -5.37
C CYS A 40 -18.74 6.57 -6.50
N ARG A 41 -18.91 5.57 -7.37
CA ARG A 41 -19.79 5.63 -8.55
C ARG A 41 -21.12 4.93 -8.33
N ASP A 42 -21.08 3.70 -7.80
CA ASP A 42 -22.23 2.82 -7.64
C ASP A 42 -22.95 3.06 -6.30
N GLY A 43 -22.26 3.68 -5.32
CA GLY A 43 -22.82 4.03 -4.02
C GLY A 43 -22.05 3.41 -2.85
N TRP A 44 -22.44 3.80 -1.64
CA TRP A 44 -21.77 3.40 -0.41
C TRP A 44 -22.05 1.92 -0.16
N GLU A 45 -21.00 1.12 -0.15
CA GLU A 45 -21.06 -0.31 0.14
C GLU A 45 -20.04 -0.59 1.25
N GLN A 46 -20.56 -0.83 2.45
CA GLN A 46 -19.74 -0.95 3.64
C GLN A 46 -18.72 -2.10 3.53
N GLY A 47 -19.11 -3.24 2.96
CA GLY A 47 -18.23 -4.39 2.78
C GLY A 47 -17.06 -4.10 1.85
N LEU A 48 -17.30 -3.44 0.71
CA LEU A 48 -16.26 -2.97 -0.20
C LEU A 48 -15.34 -1.94 0.48
N ALA A 49 -15.89 -1.00 1.23
CA ALA A 49 -15.10 -0.03 1.99
C ALA A 49 -14.23 -0.73 3.05
N GLU A 50 -14.76 -1.64 3.85
CA GLU A 50 -13.97 -2.41 4.82
C GLU A 50 -12.86 -3.23 4.14
N GLN A 51 -13.13 -3.81 2.97
CA GLN A 51 -12.13 -4.52 2.19
C GLN A 51 -11.00 -3.61 1.70
N LEU A 52 -11.35 -2.45 1.13
CA LEU A 52 -10.40 -1.42 0.71
C LEU A 52 -9.53 -0.95 1.88
N GLN A 53 -10.12 -0.72 3.05
CA GLN A 53 -9.41 -0.27 4.24
C GLN A 53 -8.36 -1.30 4.69
N ARG A 54 -8.72 -2.59 4.73
CA ARG A 54 -7.78 -3.66 5.10
C ARG A 54 -6.63 -3.79 4.12
N GLU A 55 -6.91 -3.72 2.83
CA GLU A 55 -5.85 -3.79 1.80
C GLU A 55 -4.92 -2.57 1.86
N LEU A 56 -5.46 -1.37 2.07
CA LEU A 56 -4.67 -0.15 2.27
C LEU A 56 -3.80 -0.22 3.54
N HIS A 57 -4.33 -0.81 4.62
CA HIS A 57 -3.58 -1.04 5.85
C HIS A 57 -2.39 -1.98 5.63
N ASN A 58 -2.63 -3.12 4.96
CA ASN A 58 -1.57 -4.06 4.59
C ASN A 58 -0.52 -3.41 3.70
N LEU A 59 -0.95 -2.60 2.73
CA LEU A 59 -0.08 -1.86 1.85
C LEU A 59 0.75 -0.82 2.62
N ALA A 60 0.14 -0.07 3.54
CA ALA A 60 0.83 0.93 4.35
C ALA A 60 1.91 0.30 5.25
N GLY A 61 1.58 -0.83 5.90
CA GLY A 61 2.51 -1.61 6.72
C GLY A 61 3.63 -2.26 5.91
N GLY A 62 3.28 -2.86 4.76
CA GLY A 62 4.25 -3.49 3.85
C GLY A 62 5.20 -2.46 3.23
N ALA A 63 4.68 -1.39 2.66
CA ALA A 63 5.47 -0.34 2.02
C ALA A 63 6.49 0.30 2.96
N SER A 64 6.12 0.50 4.23
CA SER A 64 7.03 1.01 5.26
C SER A 64 8.18 0.04 5.56
N THR A 65 7.90 -1.26 5.52
CA THR A 65 8.90 -2.34 5.75
C THR A 65 9.85 -2.51 4.56
N PHE A 66 9.34 -2.28 3.35
CA PHE A 66 10.06 -2.46 2.09
C PHE A 66 10.83 -1.22 1.62
N GLY A 67 10.84 -0.13 2.40
CA GLY A 67 11.61 1.07 2.08
C GLY A 67 10.89 2.06 1.16
N HIS A 68 9.56 1.99 1.08
CA HIS A 68 8.70 2.94 0.36
C HIS A 68 7.87 3.80 1.33
N PRO A 69 8.50 4.69 2.12
CA PRO A 69 7.81 5.47 3.13
C PRO A 69 6.75 6.39 2.52
N GLU A 70 6.98 6.98 1.35
CA GLU A 70 6.00 7.84 0.66
C GLU A 70 4.74 7.05 0.26
N LEU A 71 4.92 5.83 -0.24
CA LEU A 71 3.82 4.95 -0.60
C LEU A 71 3.03 4.51 0.64
N GLY A 72 3.74 4.20 1.73
CA GLY A 72 3.14 3.85 3.01
C GLY A 72 2.34 5.00 3.63
N GLN A 73 2.88 6.22 3.59
CA GLN A 73 2.19 7.43 4.07
C GLN A 73 0.95 7.72 3.22
N ALA A 74 1.05 7.69 1.89
CA ALA A 74 -0.08 7.91 1.00
C ALA A 74 -1.19 6.88 1.21
N ALA A 75 -0.82 5.60 1.40
CA ALA A 75 -1.76 4.52 1.70
C ALA A 75 -2.44 4.73 3.06
N GLY A 76 -1.68 5.14 4.09
CA GLY A 76 -2.23 5.45 5.41
C GLY A 76 -3.19 6.64 5.42
N VAL A 77 -2.96 7.66 4.59
CA VAL A 77 -3.90 8.79 4.43
C VAL A 77 -5.23 8.31 3.83
N LEU A 78 -5.17 7.44 2.81
CA LEU A 78 -6.36 6.83 2.21
C LEU A 78 -7.09 5.92 3.20
N GLU A 79 -6.35 5.12 3.96
CA GLU A 79 -6.88 4.25 5.02
C GLU A 79 -7.68 5.05 6.05
N GLN A 80 -7.10 6.15 6.57
CA GLN A 80 -7.76 7.00 7.55
C GLN A 80 -8.98 7.73 6.97
N GLN A 81 -8.95 8.09 5.69
CA GLN A 81 -10.12 8.67 5.02
C GLN A 81 -11.25 7.64 4.92
N LEU A 82 -10.95 6.40 4.52
CA LEU A 82 -11.93 5.33 4.49
C LEU A 82 -12.49 4.99 5.87
N ARG A 83 -11.64 4.95 6.89
CA ARG A 83 -12.05 4.71 8.28
C ARG A 83 -13.08 5.74 8.73
N ARG A 84 -12.86 7.02 8.42
CA ARG A 84 -13.82 8.09 8.73
C ARG A 84 -15.14 7.92 7.99
N TRP A 85 -15.14 7.41 6.76
CA TRP A 85 -16.36 7.14 6.02
C TRP A 85 -17.12 5.93 6.58
N LEU A 86 -16.40 4.87 6.96
CA LEU A 86 -16.93 3.70 7.67
C LEU A 86 -17.56 4.08 9.01
N GLU A 87 -16.89 4.93 9.80
CA GLU A 87 -17.41 5.43 11.08
C GLU A 87 -18.69 6.26 10.92
N ARG A 88 -18.90 6.88 9.75
CA ARG A 88 -20.09 7.69 9.44
C ARG A 88 -21.22 6.87 8.83
N ASP A 89 -20.93 5.65 8.37
CA ASP A 89 -21.80 4.79 7.56
C ASP A 89 -22.59 5.58 6.50
N ALA A 90 -21.89 6.44 5.77
CA ALA A 90 -22.51 7.35 4.83
C ALA A 90 -21.62 7.58 3.62
N LEU A 91 -22.25 7.71 2.45
CA LEU A 91 -21.56 8.07 1.23
C LEU A 91 -20.85 9.42 1.43
N PRO A 92 -19.54 9.50 1.15
CA PRO A 92 -18.84 10.78 1.16
C PRO A 92 -19.37 11.71 0.06
N PRO A 93 -19.22 13.03 0.23
CA PRO A 93 -19.59 13.99 -0.82
C PRO A 93 -18.72 13.78 -2.07
N ALA A 94 -19.24 14.16 -3.23
CA ALA A 94 -18.57 13.96 -4.53
C ALA A 94 -17.13 14.50 -4.55
N SER A 95 -16.88 15.65 -3.93
CA SER A 95 -15.54 16.25 -3.83
C SER A 95 -14.54 15.40 -3.04
N GLU A 96 -14.99 14.75 -1.95
CA GLU A 96 -14.16 13.82 -1.17
C GLU A 96 -13.88 12.54 -1.98
N CYS A 97 -14.89 12.07 -2.72
CA CYS A 97 -14.75 10.93 -3.62
C CYS A 97 -13.78 11.19 -4.77
N GLU A 98 -13.82 12.36 -5.40
CA GLU A 98 -12.84 12.77 -6.41
C GLU A 98 -11.42 12.84 -5.83
N ALA A 99 -11.25 13.50 -4.68
CA ALA A 99 -9.95 13.60 -4.03
C ALA A 99 -9.38 12.22 -3.64
N PHE A 100 -10.24 11.30 -3.20
CA PHE A 100 -9.85 9.93 -2.88
C PHE A 100 -9.41 9.14 -4.12
N ARG A 101 -10.17 9.26 -5.23
CA ARG A 101 -9.82 8.62 -6.51
C ARG A 101 -8.50 9.15 -7.07
N ASP A 102 -8.29 10.46 -7.02
CA ASP A 102 -7.06 11.10 -7.51
C ASP A 102 -5.82 10.63 -6.73
N ARG A 103 -5.95 10.50 -5.40
CA ARG A 103 -4.91 9.96 -4.53
C ARG A 103 -4.63 8.47 -4.80
N LEU A 104 -5.67 7.64 -4.95
CA LEU A 104 -5.51 6.23 -5.32
C LEU A 104 -4.79 6.07 -6.67
N GLN A 105 -5.18 6.87 -7.66
CA GLN A 105 -4.55 6.88 -8.97
C GLN A 105 -3.08 7.30 -8.87
N SER A 106 -2.78 8.37 -8.14
CA SER A 106 -1.40 8.81 -7.88
C SER A 106 -0.57 7.72 -7.24
N LEU A 107 -1.16 6.97 -6.30
CA LEU A 107 -0.48 5.87 -5.60
C LEU A 107 -0.18 4.69 -6.54
N ALA A 108 -1.14 4.32 -7.40
CA ALA A 108 -0.92 3.32 -8.45
C ALA A 108 0.17 3.75 -9.43
N GLN A 109 0.21 5.04 -9.81
CA GLN A 109 1.26 5.57 -10.68
C GLN A 109 2.65 5.56 -10.01
N LEU A 110 2.75 5.89 -8.72
CA LEU A 110 4.01 5.81 -7.97
C LEU A 110 4.57 4.38 -7.94
N ALA A 111 3.70 3.38 -7.76
CA ALA A 111 4.11 1.97 -7.76
C ALA A 111 4.57 1.48 -9.14
N THR A 112 3.99 1.97 -10.23
CA THR A 112 4.45 1.67 -11.60
C THR A 112 5.70 2.46 -11.98
N ALA A 113 5.85 3.69 -11.48
CA ALA A 113 6.93 4.60 -11.86
C ALA A 113 8.22 4.40 -11.06
N ALA A 114 8.20 3.66 -9.96
CA ALA A 114 9.39 3.38 -9.17
C ALA A 114 10.15 2.17 -9.74
N PRO A 115 11.26 2.35 -10.50
CA PRO A 115 12.23 1.28 -10.66
C PRO A 115 12.85 1.01 -9.30
N VAL A 116 12.74 -0.24 -8.87
CA VAL A 116 13.19 -0.79 -7.60
C VAL A 116 14.62 -0.34 -7.27
N PRO A 117 14.86 0.56 -6.28
CA PRO A 117 16.17 0.64 -5.67
C PRO A 117 16.34 -0.59 -4.77
N PRO A 118 17.50 -1.26 -4.78
CA PRO A 118 17.77 -2.35 -3.86
C PRO A 118 17.59 -1.87 -2.41
N PRO A 119 17.12 -2.72 -1.48
CA PRO A 119 16.97 -2.34 -0.09
C PRO A 119 18.34 -1.91 0.45
N THR A 120 18.50 -0.61 0.73
CA THR A 120 19.58 -0.14 1.58
C THR A 120 19.38 -0.81 2.93
N ALA A 121 20.34 -1.67 3.27
CA ALA A 121 20.39 -2.47 4.49
C ALA A 121 19.88 -1.69 5.72
N PRO A 122 19.15 -2.32 6.64
CA PRO A 122 18.88 -1.71 7.94
C PRO A 122 20.22 -1.45 8.63
N THR A 123 20.64 -0.19 8.67
CA THR A 123 21.74 0.27 9.52
C THR A 123 21.28 0.08 10.97
N LEU A 124 21.57 -1.09 11.52
CA LEU A 124 21.43 -1.37 12.94
C LEU A 124 22.41 -0.43 13.68
N PRO A 125 21.95 0.55 14.49
CA PRO A 125 22.88 1.31 15.32
C PRO A 125 23.38 0.38 16.43
N ARG A 126 24.61 -0.10 16.30
CA ARG A 126 25.32 -0.81 17.37
C ARG A 126 25.73 0.22 18.43
N ARG A 127 25.10 0.17 19.60
CA ARG A 127 25.58 0.82 20.83
C ARG A 127 25.89 -0.23 21.87
#